data_AF-F2R8N5-F1
#
_entry.id   AF-F2R8N5-F1
#
_cell.length_a   1.000
_cell.length_b   1.000
_cell.length_c   1.000
_cell.angle_alpha   90.00
_cell.angle_beta   90.00
_cell.angle_gamma   90.00
#
_symmetry.space_group_name_H-M   'P 1'
#
loop_
_entity.id
_entity.type
_entity.pdbx_description
1 polymer ?
#
loop_
_entity_poly.entity_id
_entity_poly.type
_entity_poly.pdbx_seq_one_letter_code
_entity_poly.pdbx_strand_id
1 'polypeptide(L)'
;MECDVCGRSMWRWPLAPTVWEEEIWSCLWCHAATHVGGEWFEILRPPYLPMGMRWERAVADGLTAGVSHAFGIFDRTLCGIQESGMSPSDHWWLPEREDACGACREAANVIDDRWPQAMRGENARASVARRL
;
A
#
# COMPACT_ATOMS: atom_id res chain seq x y z
N MET A 1 -14.38 -3.07 7.68
CA MET A 1 -14.09 -4.24 6.83
C MET A 1 -13.02 -5.11 7.49
N GLU A 2 -13.08 -6.43 7.35
CA GLU A 2 -12.01 -7.35 7.75
C GLU A 2 -11.07 -7.60 6.56
N CYS A 3 -9.77 -7.65 6.82
CA CYS A 3 -8.76 -7.90 5.81
C CYS A 3 -8.75 -9.38 5.43
N ASP A 4 -9.09 -9.69 4.19
CA ASP A 4 -9.09 -11.06 3.65
C ASP A 4 -7.69 -11.69 3.57
N VAL A 5 -6.63 -10.90 3.72
CA VAL A 5 -5.23 -11.39 3.79
C VAL A 5 -4.83 -11.86 5.18
N CYS A 6 -5.23 -11.17 6.25
CA CYS A 6 -4.72 -11.43 7.59
C CYS A 6 -5.77 -11.49 8.71
N GLY A 7 -7.05 -11.33 8.38
CA GLY A 7 -8.17 -11.37 9.33
C GLY A 7 -8.29 -10.16 10.26
N ARG A 8 -7.47 -9.12 10.08
CA ARG A 8 -7.52 -7.92 10.94
C ARG A 8 -8.44 -6.84 10.39
N SER A 9 -8.94 -5.98 11.27
CA SER A 9 -9.73 -4.82 10.86
C SER A 9 -8.96 -3.89 9.93
N MET A 10 -9.65 -3.42 8.89
CA MET A 10 -9.15 -2.44 7.94
C MET A 10 -9.70 -1.07 8.25
N TRP A 11 -8.96 -0.06 7.80
CA TRP A 11 -9.35 1.34 7.88
C TRP A 11 -9.77 1.85 6.50
N ARG A 12 -10.84 2.65 6.45
CA ARG A 12 -11.36 3.26 5.22
C ARG A 12 -10.72 4.62 5.00
N TRP A 13 -10.22 4.86 3.80
CA TRP A 13 -9.67 6.15 3.40
C TRP A 13 -10.75 7.24 3.40
N PRO A 14 -10.42 8.48 3.76
CA PRO A 14 -11.36 9.58 3.85
C PRO A 14 -11.39 10.32 2.50
N LEU A 15 -11.43 9.56 1.41
CA LEU A 15 -11.41 10.07 0.04
C LEU A 15 -12.82 10.07 -0.54
N ALA A 16 -13.07 11.01 -1.46
CA ALA A 16 -14.31 11.01 -2.22
C ALA A 16 -14.34 9.84 -3.21
N PRO A 17 -15.51 9.25 -3.49
CA PRO A 17 -15.67 8.23 -4.54
C PRO A 17 -15.17 8.71 -5.90
N THR A 18 -14.57 7.81 -6.67
CA THR A 18 -14.18 8.01 -8.06
C THR A 18 -14.96 7.06 -8.99
N VAL A 19 -14.74 7.16 -10.30
CA VAL A 19 -15.29 6.19 -11.26
C VAL A 19 -14.66 4.80 -11.11
N TRP A 20 -13.42 4.76 -10.61
CA TRP A 20 -12.64 3.53 -10.46
C TRP A 20 -13.01 2.78 -9.19
N GLU A 21 -13.21 3.49 -8.09
CA GLU A 21 -13.66 2.92 -6.84
C GLU A 21 -14.48 3.89 -5.98
N GLU A 22 -15.42 3.34 -5.20
CA GLU A 22 -16.22 4.11 -4.26
C GLU A 22 -15.53 4.24 -2.91
N GLU A 23 -14.81 3.20 -2.48
CA GLU A 23 -14.06 3.17 -1.23
C GLU A 23 -12.69 2.49 -1.40
N ILE A 24 -11.69 3.00 -0.69
CA ILE A 24 -10.39 2.34 -0.52
C ILE A 24 -10.23 1.98 0.95
N TRP A 25 -9.91 0.73 1.22
CA TRP A 25 -9.62 0.21 2.54
C TRP A 25 -8.17 -0.29 2.61
N SER A 26 -7.48 -0.02 3.71
CA SER A 26 -6.14 -0.58 3.96
C SER A 26 -6.06 -1.25 5.33
N CYS A 27 -5.41 -2.41 5.36
CA CYS A 27 -5.02 -3.04 6.61
C CYS A 27 -3.76 -2.38 7.15
N LEU A 28 -3.83 -1.74 8.31
CA LEU A 28 -2.67 -1.06 8.92
C LEU A 28 -1.57 -2.04 9.39
N TRP A 29 -1.88 -3.33 9.44
CA TRP A 29 -0.95 -4.36 9.89
C TRP A 29 -0.18 -4.99 8.74
N CYS A 30 -0.86 -5.53 7.72
CA CYS A 30 -0.19 -6.17 6.56
C CYS A 30 -0.10 -5.25 5.33
N HIS A 31 -0.67 -4.04 5.37
CA HIS A 31 -0.71 -3.10 4.24
C HIS A 31 -1.42 -3.61 2.99
N ALA A 32 -2.20 -4.69 3.08
CA ALA A 32 -3.12 -5.06 2.00
C ALA A 32 -4.19 -4.00 1.80
N ALA A 33 -4.53 -3.73 0.55
CA ALA A 33 -5.60 -2.82 0.15
C ALA A 33 -6.82 -3.58 -0.37
N THR A 34 -8.00 -3.01 -0.23
CA THR A 34 -9.23 -3.49 -0.83
C THR A 34 -10.00 -2.30 -1.37
N HIS A 35 -10.29 -2.33 -2.67
CA HIS A 35 -11.06 -1.32 -3.38
C HIS A 35 -12.48 -1.85 -3.51
N VAL A 36 -13.46 -1.02 -3.19
CA VAL A 36 -14.87 -1.39 -3.15
C VAL A 36 -15.66 -0.45 -4.05
N GLY A 37 -16.58 -1.02 -4.82
CA GLY A 37 -17.31 -0.29 -5.84
C GLY A 37 -16.38 0.13 -6.98
N GLY A 38 -16.98 0.66 -8.04
CA GLY A 38 -16.28 0.94 -9.29
C GLY A 38 -17.12 0.53 -10.50
N GLU A 39 -16.70 0.99 -11.67
CA GLU A 39 -17.37 0.66 -12.92
C GLU A 39 -17.29 -0.84 -13.24
N TRP A 40 -16.15 -1.48 -12.94
CA TRP A 40 -15.83 -2.84 -13.40
C TRP A 40 -15.93 -3.92 -12.30
N PHE A 41 -15.93 -3.54 -11.03
CA PHE A 41 -15.89 -4.47 -9.91
C PHE A 41 -16.75 -4.01 -8.73
N GLU A 42 -17.30 -4.97 -8.00
CA GLU A 42 -17.87 -4.74 -6.67
C GLU A 42 -16.76 -4.69 -5.62
N ILE A 43 -15.78 -5.58 -5.73
CA ILE A 43 -14.62 -5.65 -4.85
C ILE A 43 -13.40 -6.01 -5.68
N LEU A 44 -12.30 -5.29 -5.49
CA LEU A 44 -10.99 -5.59 -6.03
C LEU A 44 -9.96 -5.57 -4.90
N ARG A 45 -9.34 -6.71 -4.64
CA ARG A 45 -8.14 -6.79 -3.79
C ARG A 45 -6.91 -7.06 -4.68
N PRO A 46 -5.98 -6.10 -4.76
CA PRO A 46 -4.73 -6.29 -5.49
C PRO A 46 -3.97 -7.54 -5.03
N PRO A 47 -3.27 -8.25 -5.93
CA PRO A 47 -2.44 -9.37 -5.54
C PRO A 47 -1.29 -8.92 -4.65
N TYR A 48 -0.64 -9.88 -4.00
CA TYR A 48 0.68 -9.65 -3.44
C TYR A 48 1.65 -9.20 -4.55
N LEU A 49 2.35 -8.10 -4.32
CA LEU A 49 3.40 -7.62 -5.22
C LEU A 49 4.78 -7.86 -4.59
N PRO A 50 5.85 -8.08 -5.37
CA PRO A 50 7.22 -8.07 -4.85
C PRO A 50 7.57 -6.73 -4.18
N MET A 51 8.53 -6.76 -3.24
CA MET A 51 8.86 -5.60 -2.39
C MET A 51 9.17 -4.32 -3.18
N GLY A 52 9.96 -4.42 -4.25
CA GLY A 52 10.31 -3.28 -5.13
C GLY A 52 9.17 -2.77 -6.01
N MET A 53 7.96 -3.33 -5.90
CA MET A 53 6.76 -2.92 -6.63
C MET A 53 5.59 -2.56 -5.70
N ARG A 54 5.83 -2.46 -4.38
CA ARG A 54 4.76 -2.22 -3.40
C ARG A 54 4.58 -0.77 -2.99
N TRP A 55 5.65 0.00 -2.99
CA TRP A 55 5.62 1.37 -2.48
C TRP A 55 6.32 2.28 -3.45
N GLU A 56 5.68 3.40 -3.73
CA GLU A 56 6.27 4.54 -4.41
C GLU A 56 7.29 5.22 -3.47
N ARG A 57 8.20 5.99 -4.05
CA ARG A 57 9.06 6.88 -3.28
C ARG A 57 8.25 8.08 -2.79
N ALA A 58 8.40 8.42 -1.50
CA ALA A 58 7.80 9.61 -0.91
C ALA A 58 8.52 10.88 -1.37
N VAL A 59 7.75 11.94 -1.63
CA VAL A 59 8.24 13.27 -2.00
C VAL A 59 7.64 14.31 -1.06
N ALA A 60 8.50 15.08 -0.40
CA ALA A 60 8.15 16.29 0.34
C ALA A 60 9.42 17.12 0.60
N ASP A 61 9.29 18.43 0.76
CA ASP A 61 10.41 19.35 1.01
C ASP A 61 11.14 19.07 2.34
N GLY A 62 10.43 18.52 3.33
CA GLY A 62 10.99 18.18 4.65
C GLY A 62 11.77 16.87 4.72
N LEU A 63 11.81 16.07 3.63
CA LEU A 63 12.56 14.82 3.61
C LEU A 63 14.06 15.06 3.50
N THR A 64 14.85 14.18 4.13
CA THR A 64 16.32 14.28 4.07
C THR A 64 16.81 14.08 2.64
N ALA A 65 17.53 15.06 2.11
CA ALA A 65 18.11 14.99 0.79
C ALA A 65 19.07 13.78 0.65
N GLY A 66 19.01 13.09 -0.48
CA GLY A 66 19.84 11.91 -0.75
C GLY A 66 19.39 10.64 -0.03
N VAL A 67 18.26 10.65 0.69
CA VAL A 67 17.65 9.46 1.28
C VAL A 67 16.26 9.25 0.69
N SER A 68 16.04 8.08 0.10
CA SER A 68 14.81 7.65 -0.51
C SER A 68 13.93 6.95 0.52
N HIS A 69 12.77 7.52 0.84
CA HIS A 69 11.78 6.93 1.75
C HIS A 69 10.64 6.28 0.97
N ALA A 70 10.15 5.13 1.45
CA ALA A 70 8.92 4.51 0.95
C ALA A 70 7.70 5.32 1.40
N PHE A 71 6.83 5.71 0.47
CA PHE A 71 5.53 6.28 0.77
C PHE A 71 4.61 5.18 1.29
N GLY A 72 4.09 5.37 2.50
CA GLY A 72 3.21 4.44 3.18
C GLY A 72 1.75 4.90 3.13
N ILE A 73 1.00 4.51 4.15
CA ILE A 73 -0.40 4.90 4.33
C ILE A 73 -0.49 6.16 5.19
N PHE A 74 -1.54 6.97 4.98
CA PHE A 74 -1.81 8.22 5.72
C PHE A 74 -0.77 9.33 5.54
N ASP A 75 -0.29 9.54 4.31
CA ASP A 75 0.69 10.58 4.00
C ASP A 75 1.95 10.49 4.87
N ARG A 76 2.30 9.26 5.25
CA ARG A 76 3.45 8.92 6.08
C ARG A 76 4.38 8.00 5.35
N THR A 77 5.67 8.18 5.57
CA THR A 77 6.65 7.17 5.15
C THR A 77 6.51 5.91 6.00
N LEU A 78 7.03 4.77 5.51
CA LEU A 78 7.04 3.54 6.32
C LEU A 78 7.83 3.68 7.64
N CYS A 79 8.81 4.59 7.69
CA CYS A 79 9.55 4.89 8.92
C CYS A 79 8.84 5.93 9.82
N GLY A 80 7.62 6.35 9.48
CA GLY A 80 6.74 7.15 10.33
C GLY A 80 6.84 8.67 10.17
N ILE A 81 7.67 9.16 9.25
CA ILE A 81 7.78 10.60 8.96
C ILE A 81 6.48 11.06 8.31
N GLN A 82 5.93 12.18 8.78
CA GLN A 82 4.82 12.88 8.15
C GLN A 82 5.25 14.31 7.86
N GLU A 83 5.09 14.75 6.63
CA GLU A 83 5.39 16.10 6.17
C GLU A 83 4.18 16.68 5.45
N SER A 84 3.97 17.99 5.59
CA SER A 84 2.91 18.69 4.87
C SER A 84 3.14 18.60 3.37
N GLY A 85 2.11 18.20 2.62
CA GLY A 85 2.20 18.07 1.16
C GLY A 85 2.97 16.83 0.69
N MET A 86 3.24 15.85 1.57
CA MET A 86 3.84 14.59 1.16
C MET A 86 2.95 13.84 0.17
N SER A 87 3.56 13.34 -0.90
CA SER A 87 2.88 12.55 -1.91
C SER A 87 3.74 11.36 -2.36
N PRO A 88 3.12 10.33 -2.97
CA PRO A 88 3.86 9.32 -3.73
C PRO A 88 4.39 9.94 -5.03
N SER A 89 5.60 9.54 -5.44
CA SER A 89 6.15 9.87 -6.77
C SER A 89 5.73 8.87 -7.85
N ASP A 90 5.96 9.22 -9.12
CA ASP A 90 5.81 8.31 -10.26
C ASP A 90 6.86 7.18 -10.33
N HIS A 91 7.75 7.09 -9.33
CA HIS A 91 8.80 6.08 -9.24
C HIS A 91 8.62 5.18 -8.03
N TRP A 92 8.88 3.88 -8.25
CA TRP A 92 8.95 2.91 -7.18
C TRP A 92 10.10 3.20 -6.21
N TRP A 93 9.83 2.99 -4.93
CA TRP A 93 10.86 2.90 -3.91
C TRP A 93 11.49 1.51 -3.95
N LEU A 94 12.80 1.48 -4.17
CA LEU A 94 13.55 0.23 -4.34
C LEU A 94 14.39 -0.05 -3.09
N PRO A 95 14.01 -1.05 -2.26
CA PRO A 95 14.67 -1.30 -0.98
C PRO A 95 16.16 -1.63 -1.12
N GLU A 96 16.58 -2.21 -2.24
CA GLU A 96 17.96 -2.64 -2.50
C GLU A 96 18.91 -1.49 -2.87
N ARG A 97 18.39 -0.29 -3.18
CA ARG A 97 19.25 0.85 -3.52
C ARG A 97 20.02 1.37 -2.32
N GLU A 98 21.20 1.93 -2.60
CA GLU A 98 22.09 2.50 -1.59
C GLU A 98 21.45 3.69 -0.86
N ASP A 99 20.67 4.50 -1.58
CA ASP A 99 19.97 5.66 -1.03
C ASP A 99 18.67 5.29 -0.30
N ALA A 100 18.26 4.01 -0.25
CA ALA A 100 17.03 3.62 0.42
C ALA A 100 17.15 3.74 1.95
N CYS A 101 16.19 4.42 2.57
CA CYS A 101 16.11 4.58 4.02
C CYS A 101 16.10 3.20 4.72
N GLY A 102 17.09 2.96 5.60
CA GLY A 102 17.23 1.71 6.34
C GLY A 102 16.00 1.38 7.20
N ALA A 103 15.41 2.38 7.87
CA ALA A 103 14.21 2.18 8.67
C ALA A 103 12.98 1.83 7.81
N CYS A 104 12.84 2.40 6.61
CA CYS A 104 11.80 1.98 5.67
C CYS A 104 12.03 0.53 5.20
N ARG A 105 13.28 0.12 4.97
CA ARG A 105 13.64 -1.27 4.61
C ARG A 105 13.27 -2.25 5.70
N GLU A 106 13.58 -1.95 6.95
CA GLU A 106 13.19 -2.79 8.09
C GLU A 106 11.67 -2.89 8.21
N ALA A 107 10.95 -1.77 8.12
CA ALA A 107 9.50 -1.76 8.16
C ALA A 107 8.89 -2.56 7.00
N ALA A 108 9.42 -2.40 5.78
CA ALA A 108 8.98 -3.13 4.59
C ALA A 108 9.16 -4.65 4.76
N ASN A 109 10.30 -5.11 5.30
CA ASN A 109 10.54 -6.52 5.62
C ASN A 109 9.53 -7.05 6.63
N VAL A 110 9.28 -6.31 7.72
CA VAL A 110 8.30 -6.71 8.73
C VAL A 110 6.89 -6.79 8.14
N ILE A 111 6.51 -5.86 7.26
CA ILE A 111 5.23 -5.88 6.57
C ILE A 111 5.16 -7.08 5.62
N ASP A 112 6.24 -7.37 4.89
CA ASP A 112 6.35 -8.52 4.02
C ASP A 112 6.08 -9.83 4.77
N ASP A 113 6.76 -10.03 5.89
CA ASP A 113 6.61 -11.23 6.74
C ASP A 113 5.19 -11.44 7.26
N ARG A 114 4.39 -10.37 7.37
CA ARG A 114 2.98 -10.45 7.79
C ARG A 114 2.07 -11.00 6.71
N TRP A 115 2.49 -11.04 5.45
CA TRP A 115 1.72 -11.67 4.38
C TRP A 115 1.84 -13.19 4.46
N PRO A 116 0.73 -13.91 4.69
CA PRO A 116 0.75 -15.37 4.72
C PRO A 116 1.25 -15.93 3.39
N GLN A 117 2.07 -16.98 3.43
CA GLN A 117 2.66 -17.58 2.22
C GLN A 117 1.61 -17.98 1.18
N ALA A 118 0.45 -18.51 1.62
CA ALA A 118 -0.67 -18.87 0.76
C ALA A 118 -1.25 -17.67 -0.03
N MET A 119 -1.06 -16.45 0.47
CA MET A 119 -1.57 -15.21 -0.15
C MET A 119 -0.56 -14.53 -1.08
N ARG A 120 0.65 -15.09 -1.25
CA ARG A 120 1.73 -14.50 -2.06
C ARG A 120 1.73 -14.92 -3.53
N GLY A 121 0.79 -15.77 -3.97
CA GLY A 121 0.67 -16.23 -5.36
C GLY A 121 -0.39 -15.46 -6.17
N GLU A 122 -0.30 -15.51 -7.51
CA GLU A 122 -1.26 -14.83 -8.41
C GLU A 122 -2.71 -15.27 -8.19
N ASN A 123 -2.91 -16.54 -7.85
CA ASN A 123 -4.23 -17.12 -7.54
C ASN A 123 -4.85 -16.58 -6.24
N ALA A 124 -4.07 -15.86 -5.42
CA ALA A 124 -4.61 -15.27 -4.21
C ALA A 124 -5.50 -14.07 -4.54
N ARG A 125 -5.38 -13.42 -5.71
CA ARG A 125 -6.18 -12.24 -6.09
C ARG A 125 -7.68 -12.50 -5.89
N ALA A 126 -8.38 -11.57 -5.25
CA ALA A 126 -9.83 -11.57 -5.18
C ALA A 126 -10.38 -10.38 -5.98
N SER A 127 -11.14 -10.67 -7.04
CA SER A 127 -11.95 -9.67 -7.73
C SER A 127 -13.35 -10.22 -7.96
N VAL A 128 -14.36 -9.50 -7.48
CA VAL A 128 -15.76 -9.79 -7.76
C VAL A 128 -16.22 -8.78 -8.81
N ALA A 129 -16.49 -9.28 -10.02
CA ALA A 129 -17.02 -8.45 -11.09
C ALA A 129 -18.43 -7.96 -10.72
N ARG A 130 -18.74 -6.72 -11.08
CA ARG A 130 -20.08 -6.14 -10.85
C ARG A 130 -21.09 -6.88 -11.70
N ARG A 131 -22.18 -7.36 -11.09
CA ARG A 131 -23.30 -7.92 -11.86
C ARG A 131 -24.12 -6.75 -12.42
N LEU A 132 -24.15 -6.63 -13.75
CA LEU A 132 -24.99 -5.69 -14.49
C LEU A 132 -26.47 -6.10 -14.42
#